data_AF-A0A3S1ES31-F1
#
_entry.id   AF-A0A3S1ES31-F1
#
_cell.length_a   1.000
_cell.length_b   1.000
_cell.length_c   1.000
_cell.angle_alpha   90.00
_cell.angle_beta   90.00
_cell.angle_gamma   90.00
#
_symmetry.space_group_name_H-M   'P 1'
#
loop_
_entity.id
_entity.type
_entity.pdbx_description
1 polymer ?
#
loop_
_entity_poly.entity_id
_entity_poly.type
_entity_poly.pdbx_seq_one_letter_code
_entity_poly.pdbx_strand_id
1 'polypeptide(L)'
;MLPELSPAQEKLLIKLADPEATADWGNDVSAGDLLALLANAEFHGVLPIVLRKLRERGDADLPNDAGLRQKLAELRDQMTTATGQSMLLQYHGDRVMKALAAKGVPARIVKGPVFARRLYRQLADRPFTDIDILVDPAGIETANRTIAECGFELGSGEALSHALQEFKWLEKENSSLLIELHGNLVHDTGMRRRLSLGFRELRAIDKGETDTPAALLTIAIVHAAGGHKFHRLQL
;
A
#
# COMPACT_ATOMS: atom_id res chain seq x y z
N MET A 1 -12.58 20.59 -1.23
CA MET A 1 -11.37 21.38 -1.54
C MET A 1 -10.46 21.25 -0.33
N LEU A 2 -9.15 21.01 -0.50
CA LEU A 2 -8.25 20.86 0.64
C LEU A 2 -8.11 22.20 1.35
N PRO A 3 -8.00 22.23 2.70
CA PRO A 3 -7.62 23.42 3.42
C PRO A 3 -6.24 23.91 2.94
N GLU A 4 -6.13 25.19 2.61
CA GLU A 4 -4.85 25.80 2.24
C GLU A 4 -3.91 25.80 3.45
N LEU A 5 -2.64 25.49 3.19
CA LEU A 5 -1.57 25.57 4.17
C LEU A 5 -0.72 26.81 3.89
N SER A 6 -0.34 27.52 4.94
CA SER A 6 0.73 28.52 4.85
C SER A 6 2.07 27.84 4.52
N PRO A 7 3.06 28.56 3.97
CA PRO A 7 4.39 27.98 3.69
C PRO A 7 5.08 27.36 4.90
N ALA A 8 4.78 27.83 6.12
CA ALA A 8 5.29 27.24 7.35
C ALA A 8 4.63 25.89 7.66
N GLN A 9 3.31 25.79 7.46
CA GLN A 9 2.54 24.55 7.64
C GLN A 9 2.90 23.51 6.58
N GLU A 10 3.15 23.90 5.33
CA GLU A 10 3.64 22.97 4.29
C GLU A 10 4.99 22.34 4.69
N LYS A 11 5.94 23.16 5.15
CA LYS A 11 7.23 22.67 5.66
C LYS A 11 7.07 21.74 6.85
N LEU A 12 6.14 22.06 7.75
CA LEU A 12 5.81 21.20 8.87
C LEU A 12 5.24 19.85 8.39
N LEU A 13 4.29 19.85 7.45
CA LEU A 13 3.74 18.62 6.88
C LEU A 13 4.83 17.75 6.24
N ILE A 14 5.76 18.35 5.48
CA ILE A 14 6.90 17.62 4.89
C ILE A 14 7.77 16.98 5.97
N LYS A 15 8.10 17.72 7.04
CA LYS A 15 8.88 17.17 8.18
C LYS A 15 8.11 16.05 8.89
N LEU A 16 6.80 16.19 9.03
CA LEU A 16 5.92 15.18 9.62
C LEU A 16 5.82 13.92 8.77
N ALA A 17 5.76 14.07 7.45
CA ALA A 17 5.62 12.98 6.48
C ALA A 17 6.87 12.10 6.37
N ASP A 18 8.05 12.60 6.73
CA ASP A 18 9.28 11.81 6.72
C ASP A 18 9.23 10.71 7.81
N PRO A 19 9.22 9.40 7.46
CA PRO A 19 9.10 8.33 8.44
C PRO A 19 10.28 8.25 9.42
N GLU A 20 11.45 8.78 9.06
CA GLU A 20 12.69 8.75 9.84
C GLU A 20 12.88 10.00 10.70
N ALA A 21 12.30 11.14 10.31
CA ALA A 21 12.40 12.37 11.09
C ALA A 21 11.71 12.25 12.47
N THR A 22 12.30 12.91 13.47
CA THR A 22 11.72 12.98 14.82
C THR A 22 10.42 13.78 14.86
N ALA A 23 9.59 13.50 15.86
CA ALA A 23 8.36 14.24 16.14
C ALA A 23 8.63 15.59 16.84
N ASP A 24 9.54 16.39 16.27
CA ASP A 24 9.92 17.69 16.84
C ASP A 24 9.34 18.82 16.00
N TRP A 25 8.26 19.44 16.50
CA TRP A 25 7.70 20.66 15.93
C TRP A 25 7.24 21.59 17.05
N GLY A 26 7.30 22.90 16.80
CA GLY A 26 7.06 23.94 17.81
C GLY A 26 5.71 23.83 18.53
N ASN A 27 5.58 24.57 19.63
CA ASN A 27 4.36 24.59 20.45
C ASN A 27 3.26 25.52 19.91
N ASP A 28 3.54 26.30 18.85
CA ASP A 28 2.68 27.39 18.40
C ASP A 28 1.66 26.99 17.31
N VAL A 29 1.32 25.71 17.19
CA VAL A 29 0.39 25.24 16.14
C VAL A 29 -1.04 25.27 16.69
N SER A 30 -1.92 26.05 16.04
CA SER A 30 -3.32 26.14 16.44
C SER A 30 -4.10 24.83 16.20
N ALA A 31 -5.26 24.66 16.83
CA ALA A 31 -6.12 23.51 16.56
C ALA A 31 -6.61 23.49 15.10
N GLY A 32 -6.94 24.66 14.54
CA GLY A 32 -7.35 24.79 13.13
C GLY A 32 -6.22 24.40 12.17
N ASP A 33 -4.99 24.78 12.50
CA ASP A 33 -3.80 24.44 11.72
C ASP A 33 -3.54 22.93 11.73
N LEU A 34 -3.66 22.28 12.89
CA LEU A 34 -3.54 20.82 12.99
C LEU A 34 -4.63 20.09 12.20
N LEU A 35 -5.87 20.58 12.23
CA LEU A 35 -6.95 20.01 11.42
C LEU A 35 -6.66 20.14 9.92
N ALA A 36 -6.15 21.29 9.47
CA ALA A 36 -5.73 21.49 8.09
C ALA A 36 -4.57 20.57 7.70
N LEU A 37 -3.58 20.40 8.59
CA LEU A 37 -2.45 19.49 8.40
C LEU A 37 -2.91 18.03 8.31
N LEU A 38 -3.83 17.58 9.16
CA LEU A 38 -4.38 16.23 9.12
C LEU A 38 -5.12 15.94 7.80
N ALA A 39 -5.94 16.89 7.33
CA ALA A 39 -6.64 16.75 6.05
C ALA A 39 -5.66 16.67 4.86
N ASN A 40 -4.58 17.46 4.88
CA ASN A 40 -3.54 17.38 3.86
C ASN A 40 -2.72 16.10 3.98
N ALA A 41 -2.41 15.65 5.19
CA ALA A 41 -1.70 14.38 5.42
C ALA A 41 -2.50 13.18 4.88
N GLU A 42 -3.81 13.17 5.09
CA GLU A 42 -4.74 12.18 4.55
C GLU A 42 -4.73 12.20 3.02
N PHE A 43 -4.88 13.39 2.43
CA PHE A 43 -4.85 13.56 0.99
C PHE A 43 -3.52 13.15 0.34
N HIS A 44 -2.39 13.40 1.00
CA HIS A 44 -1.08 13.03 0.49
C HIS A 44 -0.66 11.59 0.84
N GLY A 45 -1.50 10.82 1.54
CA GLY A 45 -1.22 9.42 1.89
C GLY A 45 -0.14 9.25 2.96
N VAL A 46 0.11 10.29 3.77
CA VAL A 46 1.15 10.30 4.82
C VAL A 46 0.55 10.36 6.24
N LEU A 47 -0.78 10.35 6.34
CA LEU A 47 -1.52 10.40 7.60
C LEU A 47 -1.07 9.38 8.66
N PRO A 48 -0.78 8.09 8.35
CA PRO A 48 -0.36 7.13 9.37
C PRO A 48 0.89 7.59 10.13
N ILE A 49 1.89 8.13 9.41
CA ILE A 49 3.13 8.65 9.97
C ILE A 49 2.84 9.87 10.85
N VAL A 50 2.01 10.79 10.36
CA VAL A 50 1.63 12.01 11.10
C VAL A 50 0.91 11.66 12.40
N LEU A 51 -0.05 10.74 12.37
CA LEU A 51 -0.79 10.31 13.56
C LEU A 51 0.10 9.59 14.56
N ARG A 52 1.03 8.75 14.09
CA ARG A 52 2.03 8.13 14.96
C ARG A 52 2.86 9.18 15.67
N LYS A 53 3.39 10.17 14.96
CA LYS A 53 4.21 11.22 15.55
C LYS A 53 3.43 12.08 16.52
N LEU A 54 2.16 12.40 16.22
CA LEU A 54 1.26 13.09 17.15
C LEU A 54 1.07 12.30 18.45
N ARG A 55 0.92 10.97 18.34
CA ARG A 55 0.85 10.06 19.50
C ARG A 55 2.16 10.00 20.28
N GLU A 56 3.32 10.01 19.61
CA GLU A 56 4.65 10.03 20.24
C GLU A 56 4.89 11.33 21.03
N ARG A 57 4.38 12.47 20.54
CA ARG A 57 4.39 13.74 21.26
C ARG A 57 3.48 13.72 22.50
N GLY A 58 2.32 13.08 22.39
CA GLY A 58 1.36 12.91 23.47
C GLY A 58 0.25 13.97 23.46
N ASP A 59 -0.96 13.55 23.84
CA ASP A 59 -2.17 14.38 23.73
C ASP A 59 -2.17 15.61 24.65
N ALA A 60 -1.36 15.60 25.72
CA ALA A 60 -1.22 16.73 26.64
C ALA A 60 -0.50 17.93 26.01
N ASP A 61 0.33 17.68 24.98
CA ASP A 61 1.11 18.70 24.29
C ASP A 61 0.39 19.22 23.02
N LEU A 62 -0.85 18.80 22.79
CA LEU A 62 -1.69 19.27 21.69
C LEU A 62 -2.66 20.36 22.17
N PRO A 63 -3.11 21.26 21.27
CA PRO A 63 -4.14 22.24 21.60
C PRO A 63 -5.38 21.58 22.22
N ASN A 64 -5.81 22.10 23.37
CA ASN A 64 -7.00 21.63 24.06
C ASN A 64 -8.28 22.13 23.36
N ASP A 65 -8.61 21.51 22.24
CA ASP A 65 -9.80 21.78 21.44
C ASP A 65 -10.66 20.53 21.31
N ALA A 66 -11.98 20.68 21.45
CA ALA A 66 -12.90 19.54 21.42
C ALA A 66 -13.01 18.91 20.01
N GLY A 67 -13.02 19.73 18.96
CA GLY A 67 -13.11 19.26 17.58
C GLY A 67 -11.84 18.52 17.14
N LEU A 68 -10.68 19.05 17.50
CA LEU A 68 -9.40 18.39 17.27
C LEU A 68 -9.33 17.03 17.97
N ARG A 69 -9.69 16.96 19.26
CA ARG A 69 -9.68 15.69 20.02
C ARG A 69 -10.62 14.66 19.40
N GLN A 70 -11.83 15.07 19.01
CA GLN A 70 -12.77 14.18 18.33
C GLN A 70 -12.18 13.67 17.00
N LYS A 71 -11.65 14.56 16.17
CA LYS A 71 -11.07 14.18 14.87
C LYS A 71 -9.87 13.23 15.04
N LEU A 72 -9.01 13.47 16.02
CA LEU A 72 -7.89 12.57 16.32
C LEU A 72 -8.36 11.19 16.76
N ALA A 73 -9.41 11.11 17.59
CA ALA A 73 -9.99 9.83 18.00
C ALA A 73 -10.53 9.04 16.81
N GLU A 74 -11.31 9.69 15.93
CA GLU A 74 -11.84 9.09 14.69
C GLU A 74 -10.72 8.56 13.79
N LEU A 75 -9.69 9.38 13.53
CA LEU A 75 -8.57 8.99 12.68
C LEU A 75 -7.74 7.85 13.28
N ARG A 76 -7.57 7.81 14.61
CA ARG A 76 -6.85 6.72 15.30
C ARG A 76 -7.62 5.40 15.24
N ASP A 77 -8.94 5.45 15.34
CA ASP A 77 -9.80 4.26 15.19
C ASP A 77 -9.73 3.70 13.75
N GLN A 78 -9.79 4.58 12.75
CA GLN A 78 -9.58 4.23 11.35
C GLN A 78 -8.22 3.58 11.11
N MET A 79 -7.15 4.14 11.68
CA MET A 79 -5.80 3.56 11.56
C MET A 79 -5.66 2.21 12.26
N THR A 80 -6.35 2.01 13.38
CA THR A 80 -6.39 0.72 14.08
C THR A 80 -7.03 -0.34 13.18
N THR A 81 -8.16 0.00 12.56
CA THR A 81 -8.86 -0.87 11.59
C THR A 81 -7.98 -1.18 10.37
N ALA A 82 -7.36 -0.16 9.76
CA ALA A 82 -6.49 -0.33 8.60
C ALA A 82 -5.25 -1.20 8.90
N THR A 83 -4.68 -1.05 10.11
CA THR A 83 -3.57 -1.89 10.57
C THR A 83 -4.03 -3.35 10.74
N GLY A 84 -5.19 -3.57 11.36
CA GLY A 84 -5.79 -4.90 11.49
C GLY A 84 -6.06 -5.58 10.14
N GLN A 85 -6.60 -4.83 9.18
CA GLN A 85 -6.80 -5.31 7.81
C GLN A 85 -5.47 -5.68 7.13
N SER A 86 -4.43 -4.85 7.27
CA SER A 86 -3.09 -5.14 6.74
C SER A 86 -2.50 -6.43 7.33
N MET A 87 -2.74 -6.69 8.63
CA MET A 87 -2.31 -7.93 9.29
C MET A 87 -3.05 -9.16 8.75
N LEU A 88 -4.37 -9.06 8.52
CA LEU A 88 -5.16 -10.14 7.91
C LEU A 88 -4.72 -10.39 6.46
N LEU A 89 -4.52 -9.34 5.67
CA LEU A 89 -4.00 -9.43 4.30
C LEU A 89 -2.64 -10.13 4.27
N GLN A 90 -1.72 -9.78 5.17
CA GLN A 90 -0.44 -10.45 5.29
C GLN A 90 -0.61 -11.95 5.57
N TYR A 91 -1.48 -12.31 6.52
CA TYR A 91 -1.78 -13.71 6.84
C TYR A 91 -2.31 -14.50 5.64
N HIS A 92 -3.29 -13.95 4.91
CA HIS A 92 -3.83 -14.61 3.72
C HIS A 92 -2.83 -14.66 2.57
N GLY A 93 -2.05 -13.59 2.37
CA GLY A 93 -0.96 -13.55 1.40
C GLY A 93 0.05 -14.66 1.65
N ASP A 94 0.52 -14.84 2.89
CA ASP A 94 1.47 -15.89 3.26
C ASP A 94 0.89 -17.31 3.05
N ARG A 95 -0.41 -17.50 3.35
CA ARG A 95 -1.11 -18.76 3.09
C ARG A 95 -1.16 -19.10 1.60
N VAL A 96 -1.54 -18.13 0.77
CA VAL A 96 -1.59 -18.31 -0.69
C VAL A 96 -0.19 -18.58 -1.24
N MET A 97 0.83 -17.84 -0.82
CA MET A 97 2.20 -18.05 -1.25
C MET A 97 2.72 -19.45 -0.90
N LYS A 98 2.40 -19.95 0.29
CA LYS A 98 2.72 -21.33 0.70
C LYS A 98 2.02 -22.37 -0.18
N ALA A 99 0.74 -22.15 -0.51
CA ALA A 99 -0.03 -23.05 -1.37
C ALA A 99 0.50 -23.06 -2.82
N LEU A 100 0.88 -21.89 -3.36
CA LEU A 100 1.51 -21.77 -4.67
C LEU A 100 2.84 -22.52 -4.72
N ALA A 101 3.68 -22.34 -3.69
CA ALA A 101 4.95 -23.05 -3.58
C ALA A 101 4.77 -24.58 -3.52
N ALA A 102 3.78 -25.07 -2.77
CA ALA A 102 3.48 -26.51 -2.69
C ALA A 102 3.07 -27.12 -4.04
N LYS A 103 2.54 -26.32 -4.96
CA LYS A 103 2.19 -26.71 -6.34
C LYS A 103 3.28 -26.39 -7.36
N GLY A 104 4.46 -25.93 -6.92
CA GLY A 104 5.57 -25.59 -7.80
C GLY A 104 5.32 -24.38 -8.68
N VAL A 105 4.44 -23.45 -8.27
CA VAL A 105 4.20 -22.19 -8.97
C VAL A 105 5.08 -21.09 -8.36
N PRO A 106 6.13 -20.62 -9.06
CA PRO A 106 6.93 -19.50 -8.59
C PRO A 106 6.08 -18.23 -8.58
N ALA A 107 6.05 -17.58 -7.43
CA ALA A 107 5.27 -16.36 -7.20
C ALA A 107 6.07 -15.38 -6.35
N ARG A 108 5.71 -14.10 -6.41
CA ARG A 108 6.28 -13.03 -5.57
C ARG A 108 5.18 -12.09 -5.13
N ILE A 109 5.09 -11.82 -3.83
CA ILE A 109 4.32 -10.65 -3.38
C ILE A 109 5.12 -9.41 -3.76
N VAL A 110 4.46 -8.42 -4.35
CA VAL A 110 5.06 -7.13 -4.71
C VAL A 110 4.33 -5.99 -3.99
N LYS A 111 4.94 -4.81 -3.95
CA LYS A 111 4.35 -3.58 -3.36
C LYS A 111 3.98 -3.72 -1.89
N GLY A 112 2.68 -3.67 -1.54
CA GLY A 112 2.07 -3.55 -0.20
C GLY A 112 2.99 -3.89 0.98
N PRO A 113 3.04 -5.17 1.39
CA PRO A 113 3.80 -5.60 2.56
C PRO A 113 5.32 -5.52 2.37
N VAL A 114 5.81 -5.67 1.14
CA VAL A 114 7.25 -5.57 0.83
C VAL A 114 7.75 -4.15 1.08
N PHE A 115 7.05 -3.14 0.58
CA PHE A 115 7.38 -1.73 0.77
C PHE A 115 7.20 -1.31 2.22
N ALA A 116 6.11 -1.73 2.88
CA ALA A 116 5.91 -1.47 4.31
C ALA A 116 7.09 -1.96 5.15
N ARG A 117 7.58 -3.19 4.88
CA ARG A 117 8.72 -3.78 5.61
C ARG A 117 10.08 -3.19 5.25
N ARG A 118 10.29 -2.82 3.99
CA ARG A 118 11.61 -2.40 3.47
C ARG A 118 11.86 -0.90 3.59
N LEU A 119 10.82 -0.08 3.51
CA LEU A 119 10.94 1.38 3.39
C LEU A 119 10.49 2.13 4.64
N TYR A 120 9.81 1.47 5.59
CA TYR A 120 9.27 2.12 6.77
C TYR A 120 9.78 1.45 8.05
N ARG A 121 10.06 2.27 9.06
CA ARG A 121 10.50 1.79 10.38
C ARG A 121 9.41 1.03 11.12
N GLN A 122 8.16 1.47 10.96
CA GLN A 122 6.99 0.82 11.53
C GLN A 122 6.06 0.38 10.39
N LEU A 123 5.66 -0.90 10.37
CA LEU A 123 4.77 -1.42 9.33
C LEU A 123 3.46 -0.63 9.23
N ALA A 124 2.94 -0.17 10.36
CA ALA A 124 1.72 0.62 10.45
C ALA A 124 1.82 2.02 9.81
N ASP A 125 3.02 2.49 9.45
CA ASP A 125 3.20 3.76 8.73
C ASP A 125 2.77 3.65 7.27
N ARG A 126 2.67 2.42 6.74
CA ARG A 126 2.19 2.13 5.39
C ARG A 126 1.20 0.97 5.43
N PRO A 127 -0.05 1.21 5.90
CA PRO A 127 -1.11 0.22 5.74
C PRO A 127 -1.31 -0.06 4.24
N PHE A 128 -1.85 -1.23 3.94
CA PHE A 128 -2.18 -1.65 2.58
C PHE A 128 -3.54 -2.36 2.58
N THR A 129 -4.27 -2.24 1.48
CA THR A 129 -5.65 -2.72 1.34
C THR A 129 -5.77 -3.99 0.51
N ASP A 130 -4.66 -4.42 -0.09
CA ASP A 130 -4.56 -5.59 -0.95
C ASP A 130 -3.18 -6.26 -0.90
N ILE A 131 -3.10 -7.45 -1.48
CA ILE A 131 -1.85 -8.17 -1.76
C ILE A 131 -1.71 -8.38 -3.26
N ASP A 132 -0.68 -7.78 -3.86
CA ASP A 132 -0.30 -8.04 -5.24
C ASP A 132 0.62 -9.27 -5.33
N ILE A 133 0.20 -10.30 -6.06
CA ILE A 133 0.99 -11.50 -6.34
C ILE A 133 1.36 -11.53 -7.82
N LEU A 134 2.65 -11.50 -8.12
CA LEU A 134 3.19 -11.63 -9.48
C LEU A 134 3.61 -13.08 -9.74
N VAL A 135 3.14 -13.65 -10.85
CA VAL A 135 3.52 -14.98 -11.36
C VAL A 135 3.98 -14.91 -12.81
N ASP A 136 4.67 -15.96 -13.27
CA ASP A 136 4.88 -16.14 -14.70
C ASP A 136 3.54 -16.36 -15.41
N PRO A 137 3.29 -15.79 -16.61
CA PRO A 137 2.05 -16.02 -17.34
C PRO A 137 1.72 -17.51 -17.56
N ALA A 138 2.72 -18.38 -17.69
CA ALA A 138 2.52 -19.82 -17.80
C ALA A 138 1.92 -20.47 -16.53
N GLY A 139 2.05 -19.80 -15.38
CA GLY A 139 1.55 -20.27 -14.08
C GLY A 139 0.19 -19.68 -13.67
N ILE A 140 -0.36 -18.72 -14.41
CA ILE A 140 -1.60 -18.00 -14.06
C ILE A 140 -2.74 -18.96 -13.72
N GLU A 141 -2.95 -19.98 -14.55
CA GLU A 141 -4.11 -20.85 -14.38
C GLU A 141 -4.03 -21.74 -13.13
N THR A 142 -2.83 -22.22 -12.83
CA THR A 142 -2.60 -22.95 -11.58
C THR A 142 -2.66 -22.00 -10.38
N ALA A 143 -2.21 -20.76 -10.52
CA ALA A 143 -2.28 -19.76 -9.47
C ALA A 143 -3.73 -19.37 -9.14
N ASN A 144 -4.55 -19.07 -10.14
CA ASN A 144 -5.98 -18.77 -9.98
C ASN A 144 -6.71 -19.89 -9.23
N ARG A 145 -6.55 -21.15 -9.68
CA ARG A 145 -7.14 -22.32 -8.98
C ARG A 145 -6.65 -22.42 -7.54
N THR A 146 -5.38 -22.12 -7.28
CA THR A 146 -4.80 -22.19 -5.94
C THR A 146 -5.34 -21.10 -5.00
N ILE A 147 -5.53 -19.89 -5.52
CA ILE A 147 -6.15 -18.79 -4.76
C ILE A 147 -7.61 -19.14 -4.43
N ALA A 148 -8.35 -19.71 -5.39
CA ALA A 148 -9.72 -20.19 -5.17
C ALA A 148 -9.80 -21.24 -4.06
N GLU A 149 -8.91 -22.25 -4.10
CA GLU A 149 -8.81 -23.28 -3.04
C GLU A 149 -8.44 -22.70 -1.67
N CYS A 150 -7.83 -21.51 -1.61
CA CYS A 150 -7.51 -20.82 -0.35
C CYS A 150 -8.70 -20.05 0.26
N GLY A 151 -9.89 -20.13 -0.35
CA GLY A 151 -11.11 -19.50 0.15
C GLY A 151 -11.41 -18.12 -0.47
N PHE A 152 -10.88 -17.86 -1.66
CA PHE A 152 -11.13 -16.62 -2.39
C PHE A 152 -12.06 -16.85 -3.58
N GLU A 153 -12.83 -15.83 -3.92
CA GLU A 153 -13.75 -15.82 -5.06
C GLU A 153 -13.33 -14.74 -6.06
N LEU A 154 -13.41 -15.06 -7.36
CA LEU A 154 -13.05 -14.13 -8.41
C LEU A 154 -14.11 -13.01 -8.48
N GLY A 155 -13.71 -11.79 -8.15
CA GLY A 155 -14.57 -10.60 -8.21
C GLY A 155 -14.50 -9.85 -9.54
N SER A 156 -13.49 -10.12 -10.38
CA SER A 156 -13.34 -9.51 -11.70
C SER A 156 -13.94 -10.37 -12.83
N GLY A 157 -14.28 -9.75 -13.96
CA GLY A 157 -14.73 -10.48 -15.14
C GLY A 157 -13.59 -11.31 -15.75
N GLU A 158 -13.78 -12.61 -15.92
CA GLU A 158 -12.75 -13.57 -16.33
C GLU A 158 -12.07 -13.18 -17.66
N ALA A 159 -12.85 -12.94 -18.71
CA ALA A 159 -12.30 -12.57 -20.03
C ALA A 159 -11.44 -11.29 -19.99
N LEU A 160 -11.87 -10.29 -19.24
CA LEU A 160 -11.09 -9.05 -19.04
C LEU A 160 -9.82 -9.33 -18.24
N SER A 161 -9.94 -10.16 -17.20
CA SER A 161 -8.82 -10.53 -16.33
C SER A 161 -7.71 -11.23 -17.11
N HIS A 162 -8.06 -12.13 -18.03
CA HIS A 162 -7.08 -12.76 -18.94
C HIS A 162 -6.43 -11.76 -19.90
N ALA A 163 -7.21 -10.84 -20.48
CA ALA A 163 -6.69 -9.82 -21.39
C ALA A 163 -5.68 -8.88 -20.69
N LEU A 164 -6.00 -8.48 -19.45
CA LEU A 164 -5.17 -7.62 -18.62
C LEU A 164 -4.09 -8.38 -17.86
N GLN A 165 -4.16 -9.72 -17.77
CA GLN A 165 -3.37 -10.54 -16.84
C GLN A 165 -3.42 -10.00 -15.40
N GLU A 166 -4.61 -9.61 -14.96
CA GLU A 166 -4.91 -9.06 -13.63
C GLU A 166 -6.22 -9.69 -13.14
N PHE A 167 -6.19 -10.39 -12.01
CA PHE A 167 -7.35 -11.08 -11.45
C PHE A 167 -7.59 -10.62 -10.02
N LYS A 168 -8.80 -10.16 -9.73
CA LYS A 168 -9.16 -9.63 -8.41
C LYS A 168 -9.90 -10.69 -7.62
N TRP A 169 -9.30 -11.14 -6.53
CA TRP A 169 -9.78 -12.22 -5.68
C TRP A 169 -10.19 -11.68 -4.32
N LEU A 170 -11.48 -11.80 -3.99
CA LEU A 170 -12.04 -11.37 -2.70
C LEU A 170 -12.14 -12.55 -1.76
N GLU A 171 -11.75 -12.37 -0.50
CA GLU A 171 -11.90 -13.43 0.51
C GLU A 171 -13.39 -13.67 0.79
N LYS A 172 -13.79 -14.94 0.85
CA LYS A 172 -15.20 -15.36 0.84
C LYS A 172 -15.99 -14.93 2.08
N GLU A 173 -15.36 -14.95 3.25
CA GLU A 173 -15.98 -14.59 4.53
C GLU A 173 -15.75 -13.12 4.88
N ASN A 174 -14.76 -12.48 4.26
CA ASN A 174 -14.44 -11.07 4.42
C ASN A 174 -14.02 -10.42 3.10
N SER A 175 -15.01 -9.91 2.36
CA SER A 175 -14.79 -9.25 1.06
C SER A 175 -14.02 -7.92 1.12
N SER A 176 -13.62 -7.45 2.30
CA SER A 176 -12.66 -6.34 2.42
C SER A 176 -11.21 -6.76 2.18
N LEU A 177 -10.92 -8.07 2.11
CA LEU A 177 -9.60 -8.61 1.87
C LEU A 177 -9.45 -8.96 0.38
N LEU A 178 -8.59 -8.21 -0.31
CA LEU A 178 -8.32 -8.35 -1.73
C LEU A 178 -6.93 -8.93 -1.98
N ILE A 179 -6.86 -9.96 -2.82
CA ILE A 179 -5.63 -10.43 -3.46
C ILE A 179 -5.74 -10.14 -4.95
N GLU A 180 -4.74 -9.49 -5.52
CA GLU A 180 -4.62 -9.30 -6.95
C GLU A 180 -3.54 -10.22 -7.51
N LEU A 181 -3.91 -11.10 -8.44
CA LEU A 181 -2.95 -11.93 -9.17
C LEU A 181 -2.59 -11.26 -10.49
N HIS A 182 -1.30 -11.11 -10.73
CA HIS A 182 -0.74 -10.42 -11.89
C HIS A 182 0.17 -11.36 -12.69
N GLY A 183 0.02 -11.36 -14.01
CA GLY A 183 1.03 -11.90 -14.93
C GLY A 183 2.08 -10.85 -15.34
N ASN A 184 1.72 -9.57 -15.21
CA ASN A 184 2.57 -8.43 -15.53
C ASN A 184 2.09 -7.19 -14.77
N LEU A 185 3.03 -6.37 -14.28
CA LEU A 185 2.71 -5.14 -13.55
C LEU A 185 2.27 -3.98 -14.45
N VAL A 186 2.31 -4.14 -15.78
CA VAL A 186 1.78 -3.16 -16.73
C VAL A 186 0.46 -3.68 -17.28
N HIS A 187 -0.68 -3.28 -16.72
CA HIS A 187 -2.00 -3.85 -17.07
C HIS A 187 -2.50 -3.47 -18.47
N ASP A 188 -2.24 -2.24 -18.93
CA ASP A 188 -2.68 -1.78 -20.23
C ASP A 188 -1.99 -2.54 -21.38
N THR A 189 -2.78 -3.20 -22.22
CA THR A 189 -2.27 -4.05 -23.31
C THR A 189 -1.55 -3.26 -24.41
N GLY A 190 -1.88 -1.98 -24.61
CA GLY A 190 -1.19 -1.10 -25.54
C GLY A 190 0.21 -0.75 -25.05
N MET A 191 0.32 -0.35 -23.79
CA MET A 191 1.57 0.00 -23.12
C MET A 191 2.46 -1.22 -22.90
N ARG A 192 1.88 -2.39 -22.59
CA ARG A 192 2.61 -3.65 -22.41
C ARG A 192 3.48 -4.05 -23.60
N ARG A 193 3.10 -3.59 -24.81
CA ARG A 193 3.91 -3.80 -26.03
C ARG A 193 5.21 -3.00 -26.06
N ARG A 194 5.32 -1.94 -25.24
CA ARG A 194 6.49 -1.04 -25.18
C ARG A 194 7.21 -1.10 -23.84
N LEU A 195 6.51 -1.45 -22.76
CA LEU A 195 7.03 -1.55 -21.41
C LEU A 195 6.41 -2.78 -20.74
N SER A 196 7.25 -3.69 -20.25
CA SER A 196 6.81 -4.91 -19.57
C SER A 196 7.60 -5.08 -18.28
N LEU A 197 6.91 -5.46 -17.21
CA LEU A 197 7.54 -5.88 -15.97
C LEU A 197 6.79 -7.10 -15.42
N GLY A 198 7.15 -8.28 -15.93
CA GLY A 198 6.64 -9.56 -15.46
C GLY A 198 7.60 -10.24 -14.49
N PHE A 199 7.26 -11.48 -14.12
CA PHE A 199 8.05 -12.28 -13.19
C PHE A 199 9.49 -12.51 -13.67
N ARG A 200 9.68 -12.78 -14.96
CA ARG A 200 11.01 -13.06 -15.54
C ARG A 200 11.89 -11.82 -15.57
N GLU A 201 11.35 -10.67 -15.97
CA GLU A 201 12.07 -9.40 -16.00
C GLU A 201 12.51 -9.01 -14.59
N LEU A 202 11.61 -9.13 -13.60
CA LEU A 202 11.94 -8.82 -12.21
C LEU A 202 13.06 -9.73 -11.67
N ARG A 203 13.01 -11.02 -11.99
CA ARG A 203 14.06 -11.98 -11.63
C ARG A 203 15.41 -11.67 -12.29
N ALA A 204 15.40 -11.14 -13.52
CA ALA A 204 16.62 -10.72 -14.20
C ALA A 204 17.24 -9.46 -13.54
N ILE A 205 16.40 -8.49 -13.15
CA ILE A 205 16.84 -7.27 -12.45
C ILE A 205 17.49 -7.60 -11.11
N ASP A 206 16.88 -8.52 -10.36
CA ASP A 206 17.28 -8.85 -9.01
C ASP A 206 18.26 -10.03 -8.90
N LYS A 207 18.63 -10.62 -10.04
CA LYS A 207 19.52 -11.78 -10.15
C LYS A 207 19.08 -12.99 -9.29
N GLY A 208 17.80 -13.09 -8.98
CA GLY A 208 17.22 -14.10 -8.11
C GLY A 208 17.15 -13.71 -6.63
N GLU A 209 17.74 -12.60 -6.22
CA GLU A 209 17.64 -12.06 -4.85
C GLU A 209 16.34 -11.24 -4.74
N THR A 210 15.35 -11.69 -3.98
CA THR A 210 14.08 -10.97 -3.85
C THR A 210 14.24 -9.66 -3.07
N ASP A 211 13.42 -8.65 -3.41
CA ASP A 211 13.33 -7.35 -2.72
C ASP A 211 14.63 -6.52 -2.73
N THR A 212 15.48 -6.64 -3.76
CA THR A 212 16.66 -5.77 -3.92
C THR A 212 16.25 -4.31 -4.19
N PRO A 213 17.07 -3.30 -3.83
CA PRO A 213 16.75 -1.89 -4.11
C PRO A 213 16.42 -1.62 -5.58
N ALA A 214 17.13 -2.26 -6.52
CA ALA A 214 16.88 -2.12 -7.96
C ALA A 214 15.49 -2.66 -8.36
N ALA A 215 15.09 -3.81 -7.81
CA ALA A 215 13.76 -4.39 -8.04
C ALA A 215 12.65 -3.51 -7.46
N LEU A 216 12.81 -3.07 -6.21
CA LEU A 216 11.84 -2.21 -5.52
C LEU A 216 11.65 -0.88 -6.26
N LEU A 217 12.73 -0.23 -6.68
CA LEU A 217 12.69 1.00 -7.46
C LEU A 217 11.99 0.79 -8.81
N THR A 218 12.29 -0.31 -9.50
CA THR A 218 11.67 -0.61 -10.80
C THR A 218 10.16 -0.87 -10.66
N ILE A 219 9.74 -1.63 -9.64
CA ILE A 219 8.32 -1.83 -9.30
C ILE A 219 7.66 -0.48 -9.03
N ALA A 220 8.28 0.38 -8.21
CA ALA A 220 7.74 1.69 -7.87
C ALA A 220 7.56 2.59 -9.11
N ILE A 221 8.56 2.63 -10.00
CA ILE A 221 8.50 3.42 -11.25
C ILE A 221 7.37 2.90 -12.15
N VAL A 222 7.29 1.59 -12.37
CA VAL A 222 6.26 1.01 -13.26
C VAL A 222 4.86 1.22 -12.68
N HIS A 223 4.69 1.08 -11.38
CA HIS A 223 3.40 1.33 -10.73
C HIS A 223 3.00 2.82 -10.81
N ALA A 224 3.94 3.73 -10.53
CA ALA A 224 3.70 5.17 -10.57
C ALA A 224 3.43 5.69 -11.99
N ALA A 225 4.19 5.24 -12.98
CA ALA A 225 4.07 5.67 -14.37
C ALA A 225 2.94 4.94 -15.12
N GLY A 226 2.70 3.68 -14.79
CA GLY A 226 1.77 2.80 -15.51
C GLY A 226 0.34 2.83 -14.98
N GLY A 227 0.13 3.03 -13.66
CA GLY A 227 -1.18 2.93 -13.02
C GLY A 227 -1.71 4.23 -12.39
N HIS A 228 -0.85 5.00 -11.73
CA HIS A 228 -1.28 6.09 -10.81
C HIS A 228 -0.82 7.50 -11.22
N LYS A 229 -0.22 7.63 -12.42
CA LYS A 229 0.18 8.90 -13.04
C LYS A 229 0.95 9.87 -12.12
N PHE A 230 1.90 9.44 -11.29
CA PHE A 230 2.73 10.30 -10.40
C PHE A 230 2.03 11.24 -9.38
N HIS A 231 0.78 11.66 -9.58
CA HIS A 231 0.12 12.71 -8.78
C HIS A 231 -0.65 12.18 -7.58
N ARG A 232 -1.01 10.88 -7.56
CA ARG A 232 -1.66 10.23 -6.42
C ARG A 232 -1.18 8.80 -6.26
N LEU A 233 -0.10 8.63 -5.51
CA LEU A 233 0.31 7.32 -4.96
C LEU A 233 -0.54 6.98 -3.72
N GLN A 234 -1.85 7.20 -3.79
CA GLN A 234 -2.77 6.74 -2.76
C GLN A 234 -3.04 5.25 -2.99
N LEU A 235 -3.27 4.53 -1.88
CA LEU A 235 -3.72 3.13 -1.85
C LEU A 235 -4.97 2.93 -2.71
#